data_AF-A0A950ZK03-F1
#
_entry.id   AF-A0A950ZK03-F1
#
_cell.length_a   1.000
_cell.length_b   1.000
_cell.length_c   1.000
_cell.angle_alpha   90.00
_cell.angle_beta   90.00
_cell.angle_gamma   90.00
#
_symmetry.space_group_name_H-M   'P 1'
#
loop_
_entity.id
_entity.type
_entity.pdbx_description
1 polymer ?
#
loop_
_entity_poly.entity_id
_entity_poly.type
_entity_poly.pdbx_seq_one_letter_code
_entity_poly.pdbx_strand_id
1 'polypeptide(L)'
;MSWLGRLFGAKPAPAPAANSVLVDQELATQLTAGGSSLDLAVDAALRAYLEAQAKAVAAGEPERIPFWLRRDDERGGDLEEELRDRIIQRQAAEEEENVEGRARRSSKQLELGGH
;
A
#
# COMPACT_ATOMS: atom_id res chain seq x y z
N MET A 1 34.78 -21.03 8.07
CA MET A 1 33.44 -21.24 8.69
C MET A 1 33.62 -22.16 9.90
N SER A 2 33.57 -21.61 11.12
CA SER A 2 33.98 -22.30 12.36
C SER A 2 32.88 -23.22 12.90
N TRP A 3 33.22 -24.51 13.06
CA TRP A 3 32.35 -25.58 13.56
C TRP A 3 32.07 -25.47 15.07
N LEU A 4 32.91 -24.73 15.80
CA LEU A 4 32.83 -24.55 17.25
C LEU A 4 31.63 -23.68 17.70
N GLY A 5 31.11 -22.81 16.83
CA GLY A 5 29.96 -21.96 17.15
C GLY A 5 28.63 -22.70 17.28
N ARG A 6 28.54 -23.95 16.79
CA ARG A 6 27.31 -24.76 16.82
C ARG A 6 27.08 -25.51 18.13
N LEU A 7 28.10 -25.66 18.98
CA LEU A 7 28.00 -26.43 20.23
C LEU A 7 27.51 -25.60 21.44
N PHE A 8 27.64 -24.28 21.39
CA PHE A 8 27.28 -23.39 22.52
C PHE A 8 25.87 -22.76 22.41
N GLY A 9 24.95 -23.37 21.67
CA GLY A 9 23.55 -22.94 21.68
C GLY A 9 23.35 -21.49 21.22
N ALA A 10 24.13 -21.04 20.21
CA ALA A 10 23.85 -19.78 19.55
C ALA A 10 22.46 -19.86 18.91
N LYS A 11 21.47 -19.33 19.63
CA LYS A 11 20.11 -19.15 19.13
C LYS A 11 20.24 -18.43 17.78
N PRO A 12 19.76 -19.01 16.67
CA PRO A 12 19.76 -18.30 15.40
C PRO A 12 19.03 -16.97 15.64
N ALA A 13 19.63 -15.87 15.21
CA ALA A 13 19.01 -14.56 15.31
C ALA A 13 17.58 -14.67 14.77
N PRO A 14 16.57 -14.19 15.50
CA PRO A 14 15.18 -14.33 15.08
C PRO A 14 15.05 -13.77 13.67
N ALA A 15 14.41 -14.55 12.78
CA ALA A 15 14.13 -14.10 11.44
C ALA A 15 13.44 -12.73 11.54
N PRO A 16 13.93 -11.73 10.81
CA PRO A 16 13.46 -10.38 11.02
C PRO A 16 12.00 -10.33 10.55
N ALA A 17 11.16 -9.57 11.26
CA ALA A 17 9.73 -9.52 11.01
C ALA A 17 9.46 -9.18 9.53
N ALA A 18 8.31 -9.60 8.99
CA ALA A 18 7.89 -9.15 7.66
C ALA A 18 7.90 -7.61 7.62
N ASN A 19 8.49 -7.02 6.58
CA ASN A 19 8.75 -5.57 6.43
C ASN A 19 9.80 -4.99 7.41
N SER A 20 10.81 -5.77 7.75
CA SER A 20 12.00 -5.27 8.45
C SER A 20 13.01 -4.66 7.48
N VAL A 21 13.67 -3.59 7.92
CA VAL A 21 14.75 -2.94 7.19
C VAL A 21 16.02 -3.04 8.03
N LEU A 22 17.12 -3.41 7.38
CA LEU A 22 18.43 -3.37 8.02
C LEU A 22 18.92 -1.93 8.00
N VAL A 23 19.09 -1.37 9.20
CA VAL A 23 19.69 -0.05 9.38
C VAL A 23 21.17 -0.25 9.63
N ASP A 24 22.00 0.48 8.90
CA ASP A 24 23.45 0.47 9.12
C ASP A 24 23.78 0.90 10.57
N GLN A 25 24.75 0.22 11.19
CA GLN A 25 25.07 0.44 12.60
C GLN A 25 25.66 1.82 12.86
N GLU A 26 26.45 2.37 11.93
CA GLU A 26 27.00 3.71 12.05
C GLU A 26 25.87 4.73 12.01
N LEU A 27 24.93 4.56 11.07
CA LEU A 27 23.75 5.42 10.96
C LEU A 27 22.87 5.35 12.22
N ALA A 28 22.61 4.15 12.73
CA ALA A 28 21.84 3.95 13.96
C ALA A 28 22.51 4.64 15.16
N THR A 29 23.84 4.59 15.23
CA THR A 29 24.62 5.26 16.28
C THR A 29 24.51 6.79 16.16
N GLN A 30 24.57 7.33 14.95
CA GLN A 30 24.40 8.78 14.73
C GLN A 30 22.99 9.25 15.09
N LEU A 31 21.95 8.51 14.70
CA LEU A 31 20.56 8.85 15.00
C LEU A 31 20.23 8.77 16.49
N THR A 32 20.85 7.83 17.21
CA THR A 32 20.61 7.63 18.65
C THR A 32 21.60 8.38 19.55
N ALA A 33 22.52 9.17 18.98
CA ALA A 33 23.50 9.94 19.74
C ALA A 33 22.87 10.89 20.78
N GLY A 34 21.62 11.31 20.55
CA GLY A 34 20.82 12.10 21.49
C GLY A 34 20.21 11.32 22.67
N GLY A 35 20.48 10.02 22.79
CA GLY A 35 19.96 9.16 23.85
C GLY A 35 18.52 8.66 23.65
N SER A 36 17.87 9.03 22.55
CA SER A 36 16.57 8.50 22.15
C SER A 36 16.68 7.09 21.59
N SER A 37 15.62 6.29 21.73
CA SER A 37 15.52 5.00 21.07
C SER A 37 15.47 5.16 19.54
N LEU A 38 15.91 4.13 18.81
CA LEU A 38 16.07 4.20 17.35
C LEU A 38 14.74 4.45 16.62
N ASP A 39 13.65 3.86 17.09
CA ASP A 39 12.30 4.06 16.56
C ASP A 39 11.87 5.53 16.64
N LEU A 40 12.07 6.18 17.79
CA LEU A 40 11.75 7.60 17.98
C LEU A 40 12.67 8.51 17.16
N ALA A 41 13.96 8.19 17.09
CA ALA A 41 14.91 8.96 16.30
C ALA A 41 14.58 8.90 14.80
N VAL A 42 14.21 7.73 14.30
CA VAL A 42 13.79 7.53 12.91
C VAL A 42 12.48 8.26 12.62
N ASP A 43 11.47 8.16 13.50
CA ASP A 43 10.21 8.91 13.33
C ASP A 43 10.44 10.43 13.30
N ALA A 44 11.26 10.95 14.20
CA ALA A 44 11.60 12.36 14.26
C ALA A 44 12.35 12.83 13.00
N ALA A 45 13.34 12.05 12.54
CA ALA A 45 14.09 12.34 11.32
C ALA A 45 13.17 12.32 10.07
N LEU A 46 12.27 11.34 9.99
CA LEU A 46 11.30 11.24 8.91
C LEU A 46 10.34 12.44 8.91
N ARG A 47 9.80 12.82 10.07
CA ARG A 47 8.91 13.99 10.20
C ARG A 47 9.63 15.28 9.79
N ALA A 48 10.86 15.50 10.24
CA ALA A 48 11.65 16.66 9.86
C ALA A 48 11.92 16.70 8.35
N TYR A 49 12.21 15.54 7.74
CA TYR A 49 12.37 15.43 6.30
C TYR A 49 11.09 15.79 5.54
N LEU A 50 9.95 15.25 5.95
CA LEU A 50 8.66 15.55 5.33
C LEU A 50 8.27 17.03 5.48
N GLU A 51 8.55 17.64 6.63
CA GLU A 51 8.33 19.07 6.85
C GLU A 51 9.22 19.95 5.96
N ALA A 52 10.49 19.58 5.78
CA ALA A 52 11.40 20.29 4.88
C ALA A 52 10.89 20.20 3.43
N GLN A 53 10.36 19.06 3.02
CA GLN A 53 9.79 18.89 1.69
C GLN A 53 8.47 19.63 1.51
N ALA A 54 7.59 19.65 2.50
CA ALA A 54 6.37 20.47 2.46
C ALA A 54 6.71 21.96 2.31
N LYS A 55 7.78 22.43 2.96
CA LYS A 55 8.30 23.79 2.78
C LYS A 55 8.87 24.02 1.37
N ALA A 56 9.58 23.04 0.79
CA ALA A 56 10.10 23.13 -0.57
C ALA A 56 8.98 23.18 -1.63
N VAL A 57 7.91 22.41 -1.44
CA VAL A 57 6.68 22.49 -2.25
C VAL A 57 6.10 23.89 -2.20
N ALA A 58 5.90 24.43 -0.99
CA ALA A 58 5.36 25.76 -0.79
C ALA A 58 6.25 26.87 -1.39
N ALA A 59 7.56 26.63 -1.47
CA ALA A 59 8.53 27.52 -2.09
C ALA A 59 8.62 27.40 -3.63
N GLY A 60 7.89 26.46 -4.24
CA GLY A 60 7.86 26.29 -5.69
C GLY A 60 9.06 25.53 -6.27
N GLU A 61 9.74 24.70 -5.49
CA GLU A 61 10.87 23.85 -5.93
C GLU A 61 10.51 22.35 -5.96
N PRO A 62 9.54 21.92 -6.81
CA PRO A 62 9.04 20.54 -6.80
C PRO A 62 10.08 19.51 -7.25
N GLU A 63 11.14 19.92 -7.95
CA GLU A 63 12.20 19.02 -8.43
C GLU A 63 12.99 18.37 -7.28
N ARG A 64 13.01 18.98 -6.09
CA ARG A 64 13.68 18.45 -4.88
C ARG A 64 12.90 17.35 -4.16
N ILE A 65 11.66 17.09 -4.57
CA ILE A 65 10.79 16.07 -3.98
C ILE A 65 11.08 14.72 -4.67
N PRO A 66 11.42 13.65 -3.93
CA PRO A 66 11.56 12.32 -4.51
C PRO A 66 10.26 11.85 -5.15
N PHE A 67 10.36 11.10 -6.25
CA PHE A 67 9.19 10.65 -7.02
C PHE A 67 8.15 9.88 -6.20
N TRP A 68 8.56 9.14 -5.16
CA TRP A 68 7.65 8.38 -4.28
C TRP A 68 6.89 9.25 -3.27
N LEU A 69 7.28 10.52 -3.09
CA LEU A 69 6.56 11.53 -2.31
C LEU A 69 5.80 12.54 -3.17
N ARG A 70 6.05 12.55 -4.48
CA ARG A 70 5.25 13.36 -5.39
C ARG A 70 3.84 12.79 -5.36
N ARG A 71 2.88 13.56 -4.83
CA ARG A 71 1.49 13.34 -5.20
C ARG A 71 1.43 13.76 -6.65
N ASP A 72 1.32 12.77 -7.54
CA ASP A 72 0.89 13.01 -8.91
C ASP A 72 -0.56 13.52 -8.81
N ASP A 73 -0.73 14.81 -8.52
CA ASP A 73 -2.06 15.44 -8.46
C ASP A 73 -2.80 15.27 -9.80
N GLU A 74 -2.07 14.99 -10.89
CA GLU A 74 -2.61 14.65 -12.20
C GLU A 74 -3.28 13.26 -12.27
N ARG A 75 -2.93 12.28 -11.41
CA ARG A 75 -3.59 10.94 -11.40
C ARG A 75 -4.80 10.84 -10.46
N GLY A 76 -5.05 11.88 -9.66
CA GLY A 76 -6.13 11.87 -8.67
C GLY A 76 -7.54 11.92 -9.26
N GLY A 77 -7.71 12.42 -10.49
CA GLY A 77 -8.98 12.44 -11.20
C GLY A 77 -9.28 11.12 -11.93
N ASP A 78 -8.32 10.61 -12.69
CA ASP A 78 -8.49 9.43 -13.55
C ASP A 78 -8.84 8.16 -12.77
N LEU A 79 -8.27 7.95 -11.57
CA LEU A 79 -8.51 6.72 -10.81
C LEU A 79 -9.94 6.63 -10.28
N GLU A 80 -10.52 7.76 -9.83
CA GLU A 80 -11.89 7.76 -9.31
C GLU A 80 -12.91 7.68 -10.44
N GLU A 81 -12.62 8.28 -11.59
CA GLU A 81 -13.43 8.16 -12.81
C GLU A 81 -13.39 6.72 -13.37
N GLU A 82 -12.20 6.11 -13.46
CA GLU A 82 -12.02 4.71 -13.87
C GLU A 82 -12.75 3.73 -12.93
N LEU A 83 -12.73 4.00 -11.62
CA LEU A 83 -13.47 3.20 -10.63
C LEU A 83 -14.99 3.34 -10.80
N ARG A 84 -15.49 4.56 -11.05
CA ARG A 84 -16.91 4.79 -11.33
C ARG A 84 -17.35 4.08 -12.60
N ASP A 85 -16.57 4.18 -13.67
CA ASP A 85 -16.85 3.49 -14.93
C ASP A 85 -16.89 1.97 -14.75
N ARG A 86 -15.93 1.42 -14.00
CA ARG A 86 -15.89 -0.02 -13.73
C ARG A 86 -17.07 -0.49 -12.86
N ILE A 87 -17.55 0.34 -11.94
CA ILE A 87 -18.75 0.06 -11.14
C ILE A 87 -19.99 0.09 -12.04
N ILE A 88 -20.13 1.07 -12.92
CA ILE A 88 -21.25 1.20 -13.86
C ILE A 88 -21.29 0.00 -14.82
N GLN A 89 -20.15 -0.37 -15.40
CA GLN A 89 -20.05 -1.55 -16.29
C GLN A 89 -20.45 -2.84 -15.58
N ARG A 90 -20.02 -3.01 -14.33
CA ARG A 90 -20.39 -4.17 -13.53
C ARG A 90 -21.90 -4.21 -13.25
N GLN A 91 -22.49 -3.07 -12.89
CA GLN A 91 -23.94 -2.99 -12.63
C GLN A 91 -24.76 -3.25 -13.89
N ALA A 92 -24.35 -2.71 -15.04
CA ALA A 92 -24.99 -2.97 -16.32
C ALA A 92 -24.95 -4.46 -16.69
N ALA A 93 -23.80 -5.11 -16.51
CA ALA A 93 -23.65 -6.54 -16.76
C ALA A 93 -24.52 -7.40 -15.80
N GLU A 94 -24.61 -7.03 -14.51
CA GLU A 94 -25.46 -7.71 -13.54
C GLU A 94 -26.96 -7.50 -13.82
N GLU A 95 -27.36 -6.35 -14.38
CA GLU A 95 -28.75 -6.08 -14.78
C GLU A 95 -29.16 -6.89 -16.02
N GLU A 96 -28.29 -6.98 -17.03
CA GLU A 96 -28.50 -7.83 -18.22
C GLU A 96 -28.63 -9.31 -17.84
N GLU A 97 -27.76 -9.82 -16.97
CA GLU A 97 -27.83 -11.20 -16.47
C GLU A 97 -29.15 -11.47 -15.72
N ASN A 98 -29.62 -10.51 -14.92
CA ASN A 98 -30.88 -10.63 -14.20
C ASN A 98 -32.10 -10.58 -15.11
N VAL A 99 -32.07 -9.76 -16.17
CA VAL A 99 -33.14 -9.67 -17.18
C VAL A 99 -33.21 -10.97 -17.98
N GLU A 100 -32.07 -11.51 -18.43
CA GLU A 100 -32.01 -12.80 -19.12
C GLU A 100 -32.47 -13.95 -18.22
N GLY A 101 -32.03 -13.96 -16.96
CA GLY A 101 -32.43 -14.95 -15.96
C GLY A 101 -33.93 -14.88 -15.62
N ARG A 102 -34.55 -13.71 -15.72
CA ARG A 102 -36.01 -13.53 -15.55
C ARG A 102 -36.79 -13.98 -16.77
N ALA A 103 -36.32 -13.68 -17.98
CA ALA A 103 -36.93 -14.14 -19.23
C ALA A 103 -36.94 -15.68 -19.31
N ARG A 104 -35.81 -16.33 -19.00
CA ARG A 104 -35.71 -17.80 -18.97
C ARG A 104 -36.63 -18.47 -17.94
N ARG A 105 -36.85 -17.83 -16.78
CA ARG A 105 -37.78 -18.31 -15.76
C ARG A 105 -39.24 -18.15 -16.18
N SER A 106 -39.59 -17.03 -16.83
CA SER A 106 -40.94 -16.78 -17.34
C SER A 106 -41.34 -17.76 -18.45
N SER A 107 -40.43 -18.09 -19.37
CA SER A 107 -40.71 -19.06 -20.44
C SER A 107 -40.93 -20.48 -19.91
N LYS A 108 -40.14 -20.92 -18.91
CA LYS A 108 -40.35 -22.23 -18.25
C LYS A 108 -41.68 -22.32 -17.50
N GLN A 109 -42.20 -21.22 -16.97
CA GLN A 109 -43.46 -21.21 -16.23
C GLN A 109 -44.69 -21.28 -17.15
N LEU A 110 -44.57 -20.79 -18.39
CA LEU A 110 -45.60 -20.91 -19.43
C LEU A 110 -45.69 -22.32 -20.00
N GLU A 111 -44.58 -23.05 -20.12
CA GLU A 111 -44.59 -24.50 -20.46
C GLU A 111 -45.08 -25.37 -19.28
N LEU A 112 -44.88 -24.87 -18.06
CA LEU A 112 -45.45 -25.29 -16.76
C LEU A 112 -46.96 -25.59 -16.68
N GLY A 113 -47.74 -24.62 -17.13
CA GLY A 113 -49.14 -24.44 -16.73
C GLY A 113 -50.16 -24.67 -17.85
N GLY A 114 -49.72 -25.20 -18.99
CA GLY A 114 -50.58 -25.55 -20.11
C GLY A 114 -51.02 -27.02 -20.07
N HIS A 115 -51.76 -27.41 -19.04
CA HIS A 115 -52.52 -28.67 -19.03
C HIS A 115 -53.92 -28.44 -18.44
#